data_AF-A0A925IVS4-F1
#
_entry.id   AF-A0A925IVS4-F1
#
_cell.length_a   1.000
_cell.length_b   1.000
_cell.length_c   1.000
_cell.angle_alpha   90.00
_cell.angle_beta   90.00
_cell.angle_gamma   90.00
#
_symmetry.space_group_name_H-M   'P 1'
#
loop_
_entity.id
_entity.type
_entity.pdbx_description
1 polymer ?
#
loop_
_entity_poly.entity_id
_entity_poly.type
_entity_poly.pdbx_seq_one_letter_code
_entity_poly.pdbx_strand_id
1 'polypeptide(L)' 'MAEIRLNIDDGFFESLKKETGIKKTAQLTNEALNLLKWAASEIRAGRILTTSNADGSGQKKIVIPSLENAKLTK' A
#
# COMPACT_ATOMS: atom_id res chain seq x y z
N MET A 1 -10.02 -19.58 -3.04
CA MET A 1 -8.62 -19.10 -3.09
C MET A 1 -8.40 -18.59 -4.50
N ALA A 2 -7.95 -17.34 -4.66
CA ALA A 2 -7.66 -16.78 -5.98
C ALA A 2 -6.16 -16.92 -6.24
N GLU A 3 -5.78 -17.41 -7.43
CA GLU A 3 -4.39 -17.40 -7.89
C GLU A 3 -4.18 -16.15 -8.75
N ILE A 4 -3.11 -15.40 -8.46
CA ILE A 4 -2.72 -14.22 -9.23
C ILE A 4 -1.30 -14.44 -9.71
N ARG A 5 -1.09 -14.33 -11.03
CA ARG A 5 0.24 -14.34 -11.65
C ARG A 5 0.59 -12.91 -12.05
N LEU A 6 1.68 -12.41 -11.48
CA LEU A 6 2.21 -11.08 -11.76
C LEU A 6 3.61 -11.25 -12.31
N ASN A 7 3.93 -10.46 -13.33
CA ASN A 7 5.30 -10.27 -13.76
C ASN A 7 5.80 -8.95 -13.16
N ILE A 8 6.78 -9.04 -12.27
CA ILE A 8 7.35 -7.91 -11.54
C ILE A 8 8.87 -8.04 -11.69
N ASP A 9 9.56 -6.91 -11.81
CA ASP A 9 11.01 -6.89 -11.80
C ASP A 9 11.56 -7.53 -10.52
N ASP A 10 12.43 -8.53 -10.69
CA ASP A 10 13.00 -9.28 -9.57
C ASP A 10 13.84 -8.38 -8.67
N GLY A 11 14.56 -7.40 -9.25
CA GLY A 11 15.39 -6.46 -8.50
C GLY A 11 14.56 -5.58 -7.56
N PHE A 12 13.44 -5.06 -8.06
CA PHE A 12 12.46 -4.33 -7.25
C PHE A 12 11.95 -5.19 -6.09
N PHE A 13 11.57 -6.45 -6.38
CA PHE A 13 10.98 -7.32 -5.37
C PHE A 13 11.98 -7.72 -4.28
N GLU A 14 13.23 -8.01 -4.66
CA GLU A 14 14.30 -8.30 -3.70
C GLU A 14 14.70 -7.06 -2.88
N SER A 15 14.68 -5.86 -3.46
CA SER A 15 14.87 -4.61 -2.69
C SER A 15 13.80 -4.46 -1.61
N LEU A 16 12.53 -4.70 -1.97
CA LEU A 16 11.43 -4.56 -1.03
C LEU A 16 11.50 -5.57 0.12
N LYS A 17 11.90 -6.82 -0.17
CA LYS A 17 12.18 -7.83 0.86
C LYS A 17 13.29 -7.38 1.82
N LYS A 18 14.37 -6.79 1.29
CA LYS A 18 15.49 -6.29 2.08
C LYS A 18 15.09 -5.11 2.98
N GLU A 19 14.31 -4.17 2.45
CA GLU A 19 13.83 -2.99 3.19
C GLU A 19 12.84 -3.35 4.30
N THR A 20 11.99 -4.34 4.07
CA THR A 20 10.95 -4.76 5.02
C THR A 20 11.37 -5.89 5.97
N GLY A 21 12.44 -6.62 5.64
CA GLY A 21 12.87 -7.83 6.35
C GLY A 21 12.01 -9.07 6.05
N ILE A 22 11.02 -8.97 5.15
CA ILE A 22 10.12 -10.08 4.81
C ILE A 22 10.78 -10.98 3.77
N LYS A 23 10.88 -12.28 4.07
CA LYS A 23 11.56 -13.26 3.19
C LYS A 23 10.64 -13.86 2.12
N LYS A 24 9.36 -14.04 2.44
CA LYS A 24 8.41 -14.77 1.58
C LYS A 24 7.60 -13.81 0.72
N THR A 25 7.64 -14.00 -0.60
CA THR A 25 6.86 -13.22 -1.57
C THR A 25 5.37 -13.18 -1.24
N ALA A 26 4.77 -14.35 -0.95
CA ALA A 26 3.34 -14.41 -0.62
C ALA A 26 2.98 -13.59 0.64
N GLN A 27 3.88 -13.55 1.64
CA GLN A 27 3.67 -12.73 2.84
C GLN A 27 3.70 -11.25 2.48
N LEU A 28 4.73 -10.81 1.75
CA LEU A 28 4.87 -9.41 1.32
C LEU A 28 3.66 -8.95 0.50
N THR A 29 3.21 -9.77 -0.45
CA THR A 29 2.02 -9.49 -1.26
C THR A 29 0.76 -9.40 -0.40
N ASN A 30 0.56 -10.34 0.54
CA ASN A 30 -0.59 -10.29 1.43
C ASN A 30 -0.60 -9.04 2.31
N GLU A 31 0.54 -8.63 2.84
CA GLU A 31 0.67 -7.40 3.64
C GLU A 31 0.35 -6.16 2.80
N ALA A 32 0.90 -6.06 1.58
CA ALA A 32 0.62 -4.95 0.67
C ALA A 32 -0.87 -4.86 0.31
N LEU A 33 -1.51 -6.00 0.03
CA LEU A 33 -2.95 -6.05 -0.28
C LEU A 33 -3.81 -5.66 0.93
N ASN A 34 -3.44 -6.10 2.13
CA ASN A 34 -4.13 -5.73 3.36
C ASN A 34 -3.98 -4.23 3.67
N LEU A 35 -2.79 -3.65 3.47
CA LEU A 35 -2.56 -2.22 3.62
C LEU A 35 -3.43 -1.41 2.66
N LEU A 36 -3.49 -1.83 1.38
CA LEU A 36 -4.33 -1.17 0.38
C LEU A 36 -5.81 -1.25 0.74
N LYS A 37 -6.28 -2.42 1.21
CA LYS A 37 -7.66 -2.62 1.67
C LYS A 37 -8.00 -1.69 2.84
N TRP A 38 -7.12 -1.62 3.84
CA TRP A 38 -7.29 -0.71 4.97
C TRP A 38 -7.33 0.75 4.50
N ALA A 39 -6.34 1.19 3.72
CA ALA A 39 -6.29 2.56 3.21
C ALA A 39 -7.55 2.93 2.40
N ALA A 40 -8.08 2.01 1.59
CA ALA A 40 -9.33 2.23 0.87
C ALA A 40 -10.53 2.42 1.82
N SER A 41 -10.59 1.66 2.91
CA SER A 41 -11.65 1.81 3.92
C SER A 41 -11.58 3.15 4.66
N GLU A 42 -10.38 3.62 5.00
CA GLU A 42 -10.16 4.93 5.62
C GLU A 42 -10.64 6.07 4.71
N ILE A 43 -10.26 6.00 3.43
CA ILE A 43 -10.67 6.98 2.42
C ILE A 43 -12.20 6.98 2.23
N ARG A 44 -12.84 5.81 2.17
CA ARG A 44 -14.31 5.70 2.10
C ARG A 44 -15.02 6.28 3.31
N ALA A 45 -14.40 6.19 4.48
CA ALA A 45 -14.87 6.84 5.71
C ALA A 45 -14.63 8.36 5.73
N GLY A 46 -14.14 8.95 4.62
CA GLY A 46 -13.90 10.39 4.49
C GLY A 46 -12.58 10.87 5.11
N ARG A 47 -11.68 9.95 5.51
CA ARG A 47 -10.37 10.31 6.09
C ARG A 47 -9.35 10.61 5.00
N ILE A 48 -8.23 11.22 5.40
CA ILE A 48 -7.09 11.54 4.53
C ILE A 48 -5.87 10.79 5.06
N LEU A 49 -5.18 10.05 4.19
CA LEU A 49 -3.88 9.48 4.52
C LEU A 49 -2.77 10.47 4.19
N THR A 50 -1.90 10.71 5.16
CA THR A 50 -0.72 11.57 5.02
C THR A 50 0.52 10.86 5.54
N THR A 51 1.69 11.25 5.02
CA THR A 51 2.98 11.02 5.66
C THR A 51 3.45 12.34 6.29
N SER A 52 4.22 12.23 7.35
CA SER A 52 4.88 13.37 7.99
C SER A 52 6.27 12.95 8.44
N ASN A 53 7.14 13.95 8.66
CA ASN A 53 8.35 13.73 9.44
C ASN A 53 7.99 13.33 10.88
N ALA A 54 8.96 12.79 11.61
CA ALA A 54 8.76 12.37 13.00
C ALA A 54 8.37 13.53 13.94
N ASP A 55 8.76 14.76 13.61
CA ASP A 55 8.39 15.98 14.31
C ASP A 55 7.01 16.54 13.89
N GLY A 56 6.28 15.82 13.02
CA GLY A 56 4.97 16.22 12.49
C GLY A 56 5.02 17.25 11.36
N SER A 57 6.21 17.75 10.99
CA SER A 57 6.41 18.65 9.86
C SER A 57 6.36 17.90 8.52
N GLY A 58 6.39 18.65 7.41
CA GLY A 58 6.56 18.07 6.07
C GLY A 58 5.40 17.19 5.62
N GLN A 59 4.17 17.49 6.04
CA GLN A 59 3.00 16.67 5.73
C GLN A 59 2.78 16.57 4.22
N LYS A 60 2.68 15.34 3.72
CA LYS A 60 2.36 15.05 2.32
C LYS A 60 1.20 14.08 2.26
N LYS A 61 0.27 14.32 1.35
CA LYS A 61 -0.85 13.41 1.12
C LYS A 61 -0.39 12.18 0.32
N ILE A 62 -0.84 11.01 0.72
CA ILE A 62 -0.68 9.79 -0.09
C ILE A 62 -1.74 9.82 -1.19
N VAL A 63 -1.28 9.83 -2.45
CA VAL A 63 -2.15 9.88 -3.63
C VAL A 63 -1.81 8.73 -4.55
N ILE A 64 -2.73 7.76 -4.66
CA ILE A 64 -2.63 6.67 -5.65
C ILE A 64 -4.00 6.46 -6.32
N PRO A 65 -4.05 6.06 -7.60
CA PRO A 65 -5.31 5.99 -8.35
C PRO A 65 -6.38 5.10 -7.70
N SER A 66 -5.98 3.98 -7.11
CA SER A 66 -6.91 3.05 -6.45
C SER A 66 -7.63 3.68 -5.26
N LEU A 67 -6.97 4.58 -4.51
CA LEU A 67 -7.59 5.30 -3.39
C LEU A 67 -8.50 6.42 -3.86
N GLU A 68 -8.16 7.11 -4.96
CA GLU A 68 -9.04 8.10 -5.57
C GLU A 68 -10.34 7.44 -6.09
N ASN A 69 -10.22 6.28 -6.74
CA ASN A 69 -11.38 5.49 -7.15
C ASN A 69 -12.23 5.00 -5.97
N ALA A 70 -11.61 4.69 -4.83
CA ALA A 70 -12.31 4.27 -3.62
C ALA A 70 -13.26 5.36 -3.08
N LYS A 71 -12.96 6.66 -3.30
CA LYS A 71 -13.85 7.77 -2.90
C LYS A 71 -15.17 7.78 -3.66
N LEU A 72 -15.14 7.31 -4.91
CA LEU A 72 -16.29 7.34 -5.83
C LEU A 72 -17.24 6.16 -5.59
N THR A 73 -16.75 5.09 -4.98
CA THR A 73 -17.55 3.90 -4.62
C THR A 73 -18.02 4.03 -3.17
N LYS A 74 -19.21 4.61 -2.98
CA LYS A 74 -19.94 4.64 -1.69
C LYS A 74 -20.76 3.37 -1.50
#